data_AF-X5VN45-F1
#
_entry.id   AF-X5VN45-F1
#
_cell.length_a   1.000
_cell.length_b   1.000
_cell.length_c   1.000
_cell.angle_alpha   90.00
_cell.angle_beta   90.00
_cell.angle_gamma   90.00
#
_symmetry.space_group_name_H-M   'P 1'
#
loop_
_entity.id
_entity.type
_entity.pdbx_description
1 polymer ?
#
loop_
_entity_poly.entity_id
_entity_poly.type
_entity_poly.pdbx_seq_one_letter_code
_entity_poly.pdbx_strand_id
1 'polypeptide(L)'
;MSLEAARTKARQWAALIDRGIDPKVQADEERQAAARAATESRDRSFETILERFIKARRRDGIRKADEDERDLNRECLPKWKGRDVATLTNADIMEVVEPIYARGAQRQALNIAQKIGTFFGWCVDDDLITASPFRAKKVRTTIGEKGSRDRVLTDAEIGALWTATAAGDVYSAVYRLLLLTGQRLNDIAQASWSEVDVDRKTLTVPAARFKSGRDHVVPLTEEALFSRRRGTGDDRP
;
A
#
# COMPACT_ATOMS: atom_id res chain seq x y z
N MET A 1 -38.00 -22.53 -27.52
CA MET A 1 -37.10 -23.60 -28.03
C MET A 1 -37.63 -24.00 -29.40
N SER A 2 -36.80 -24.02 -30.45
CA SER A 2 -37.25 -24.42 -31.79
C SER A 2 -37.44 -25.94 -31.89
N LEU A 3 -38.22 -26.39 -32.87
CA LEU A 3 -38.50 -27.81 -33.11
C LEU A 3 -37.21 -28.61 -33.42
N GLU A 4 -36.26 -27.96 -34.10
CA GLU A 4 -34.92 -28.47 -34.39
C GLU A 4 -34.05 -28.58 -33.13
N ALA A 5 -34.05 -27.56 -32.27
CA ALA A 5 -33.33 -27.58 -31.00
C ALA A 5 -33.86 -28.66 -30.06
N ALA A 6 -35.18 -28.90 -30.06
CA ALA A 6 -35.80 -29.97 -29.27
C ALA A 6 -35.38 -31.37 -29.76
N ARG A 7 -35.36 -31.61 -31.09
CA ARG A 7 -34.88 -32.88 -31.67
C ARG A 7 -33.40 -33.13 -31.39
N THR A 8 -32.57 -32.09 -31.41
CA THR A 8 -31.14 -32.17 -31.12
C THR A 8 -30.89 -32.54 -29.66
N LYS A 9 -31.59 -31.87 -28.74
CA LYS A 9 -31.50 -32.15 -27.30
C LYS A 9 -31.99 -33.56 -26.96
N ALA A 10 -33.05 -34.04 -27.61
CA ALA A 10 -33.54 -35.41 -27.45
C ALA A 10 -32.51 -36.46 -27.90
N ARG A 11 -31.80 -36.24 -29.02
CA ARG A 11 -30.73 -37.14 -29.48
C ARG A 11 -29.54 -37.17 -28.50
N GLN A 12 -29.16 -36.02 -27.95
CA GLN A 12 -28.10 -35.93 -26.93
C GLN A 12 -28.47 -36.71 -25.67
N TRP A 13 -29.72 -36.59 -25.22
CA TRP A 13 -30.22 -37.29 -24.05
C TRP A 13 -30.30 -38.81 -24.28
N ALA A 14 -30.76 -39.24 -25.46
CA ALA A 14 -30.76 -40.66 -25.83
C ALA A 14 -29.34 -41.24 -25.84
N ALA A 15 -28.35 -40.51 -26.35
CA ALA A 15 -26.95 -40.93 -26.36
C ALA A 15 -26.33 -41.01 -24.96
N LEU A 16 -26.80 -40.22 -23.99
CA LEU A 16 -26.38 -40.30 -22.59
C LEU A 16 -27.01 -41.52 -21.90
N ILE A 17 -28.29 -41.78 -22.14
CA ILE A 17 -29.00 -42.96 -21.62
C ILE A 17 -28.37 -44.26 -22.15
N ASP A 18 -27.97 -44.30 -23.42
CA ASP A 18 -27.28 -45.44 -24.04
C ASP A 18 -25.92 -45.74 -23.39
N ARG A 19 -25.27 -44.73 -22.79
CA ARG A 19 -24.04 -44.86 -21.99
C ARG A 19 -24.31 -45.17 -20.51
N GLY A 20 -25.57 -45.41 -20.13
CA GLY A 20 -25.98 -45.66 -18.75
C GLY A 20 -26.01 -44.43 -17.85
N ILE A 21 -25.97 -43.22 -18.42
CA ILE A 21 -25.97 -41.95 -17.68
C ILE A 21 -27.36 -41.33 -17.75
N ASP A 22 -28.00 -41.09 -16.60
CA ASP A 22 -29.27 -40.39 -16.54
C ASP A 22 -29.07 -38.88 -16.85
N PRO A 23 -29.61 -38.35 -17.96
CA PRO A 23 -29.41 -36.96 -18.36
C PRO A 23 -29.91 -35.94 -17.34
N LYS A 24 -30.88 -36.32 -16.51
CA LYS A 24 -31.47 -35.46 -15.48
C LYS A 24 -30.58 -35.38 -14.26
N VAL A 25 -30.01 -36.51 -13.85
CA VAL A 25 -29.01 -36.58 -12.76
C VAL A 25 -27.77 -35.78 -13.14
N GLN A 26 -27.25 -35.95 -14.37
CA GLN A 26 -26.11 -35.18 -14.85
C GLN A 26 -26.41 -33.66 -14.89
N ALA A 27 -27.57 -33.24 -15.38
CA ALA A 27 -27.93 -31.82 -15.42
C ALA A 27 -28.11 -31.21 -14.02
N ASP A 28 -28.63 -31.98 -13.06
CA ASP A 28 -28.76 -31.54 -11.67
C ASP A 28 -27.39 -31.49 -10.96
N GLU A 29 -26.49 -32.45 -11.23
CA GLU A 29 -25.10 -32.44 -10.77
C GLU A 29 -24.32 -31.25 -11.33
N GLU A 30 -24.42 -30.98 -12.63
CA GLU A 30 -23.81 -29.81 -13.28
C GLU A 30 -24.36 -28.50 -12.69
N ARG A 31 -25.67 -28.42 -12.43
CA ARG A 31 -26.29 -27.25 -11.78
C ARG A 31 -25.80 -27.07 -10.34
N GLN A 32 -25.73 -28.15 -9.56
CA GLN A 32 -25.23 -28.10 -8.18
C GLN A 32 -23.74 -27.76 -8.14
N ALA A 33 -22.93 -28.33 -9.02
CA ALA A 33 -21.51 -28.02 -9.16
C ALA A 33 -21.32 -26.55 -9.54
N ALA A 34 -22.10 -26.02 -10.49
CA ALA A 34 -22.08 -24.61 -10.85
C ALA A 34 -22.50 -23.70 -9.69
N ALA A 35 -23.50 -24.09 -8.90
CA ALA A 35 -23.92 -23.33 -7.72
C ALA A 35 -22.87 -23.31 -6.60
N ARG A 36 -22.21 -24.45 -6.35
CA ARG A 36 -21.08 -24.55 -5.40
C ARG A 36 -19.90 -23.72 -5.87
N ALA A 37 -19.50 -23.85 -7.14
CA ALA A 37 -18.43 -23.07 -7.75
C ALA A 37 -18.73 -21.56 -7.71
N ALA A 38 -19.98 -21.14 -7.94
CA ALA A 38 -20.39 -19.74 -7.85
C ALA A 38 -20.31 -19.20 -6.41
N THR A 39 -20.57 -20.04 -5.41
CA THR A 39 -20.46 -19.67 -3.98
C THR A 39 -18.98 -19.55 -3.58
N GLU A 40 -18.17 -20.56 -3.91
CA GLU A 40 -16.72 -20.53 -3.66
C GLU A 40 -16.01 -19.38 -4.38
N SER A 41 -16.46 -19.04 -5.59
CA SER A 41 -15.92 -17.91 -6.35
C SER A 41 -16.28 -16.57 -5.71
N ARG A 42 -17.47 -16.43 -5.09
CA ARG A 42 -17.83 -15.25 -4.30
C ARG A 42 -16.97 -15.14 -3.04
N ASP A 43 -16.72 -16.24 -2.36
CA ASP A 43 -15.86 -16.27 -1.17
C ASP A 43 -14.38 -15.96 -1.51
N ARG A 44 -13.97 -16.27 -2.75
CA ARG A 44 -12.66 -15.93 -3.33
C ARG A 44 -12.65 -14.63 -4.14
N SER A 45 -13.71 -13.84 -4.08
CA SER A 45 -13.76 -12.54 -4.75
C SER A 45 -12.67 -11.61 -4.22
N PHE A 46 -12.09 -10.79 -5.12
CA PHE A 46 -11.00 -9.89 -4.79
C PHE A 46 -11.32 -8.97 -3.60
N GLU A 47 -12.52 -8.39 -3.53
CA GLU A 47 -12.92 -7.53 -2.41
C GLU A 47 -12.93 -8.25 -1.07
N THR A 48 -13.47 -9.48 -1.03
CA THR A 48 -13.56 -10.29 0.19
C THR A 48 -12.17 -10.68 0.68
N ILE A 49 -11.30 -11.09 -0.25
CA ILE A 49 -9.92 -11.45 0.07
C ILE A 49 -9.09 -10.23 0.45
N LEU A 50 -9.33 -9.07 -0.18
CA LEU A 50 -8.68 -7.81 0.17
C LEU A 50 -9.04 -7.37 1.60
N GLU A 51 -10.30 -7.47 2.00
CA GLU A 51 -10.72 -7.17 3.37
C GLU A 51 -10.02 -8.08 4.39
N ARG A 52 -9.92 -9.38 4.11
CA ARG A 52 -9.16 -10.34 4.94
C ARG A 52 -7.68 -9.98 5.03
N PHE A 53 -7.05 -9.66 3.90
CA PHE A 53 -5.66 -9.24 3.84
C PHE A 53 -5.40 -7.99 4.68
N ILE A 54 -6.22 -6.95 4.53
CA ILE A 54 -6.05 -5.70 5.28
C ILE A 54 -6.28 -5.93 6.77
N LYS A 55 -7.27 -6.74 7.15
CA LYS A 55 -7.49 -7.12 8.55
C LYS A 55 -6.27 -7.83 9.15
N ALA A 56 -5.65 -8.75 8.41
CA ALA A 56 -4.41 -9.40 8.81
C ALA A 56 -3.27 -8.39 8.99
N ARG A 57 -3.06 -7.48 8.02
CA ARG A 57 -2.02 -6.43 8.12
C ARG A 57 -2.21 -5.53 9.35
N ARG A 58 -3.46 -5.15 9.66
CA ARG A 58 -3.79 -4.35 10.86
C ARG A 58 -3.46 -5.11 12.14
N ARG A 59 -3.88 -6.38 12.23
CA ARG A 59 -3.57 -7.27 13.37
C ARG A 59 -2.07 -7.39 13.59
N ASP A 60 -1.30 -7.51 12.51
CA ASP A 60 0.16 -7.67 12.57
C ASP A 60 0.90 -6.33 12.82
N GLY A 61 0.17 -5.24 13.12
CA GLY A 61 0.75 -3.94 13.47
C GLY A 61 1.41 -3.21 12.30
N ILE A 62 1.08 -3.56 11.05
CA ILE A 62 1.66 -2.90 9.89
C ILE A 62 1.15 -1.46 9.80
N ARG A 63 2.04 -0.50 10.11
CA ARG A 63 1.76 0.95 10.13
C ARG A 63 1.10 1.50 8.85
N LYS A 64 1.27 0.82 7.72
CA LYS A 64 0.75 1.25 6.41
C LYS A 64 -0.52 0.53 5.96
N ALA A 65 -1.16 -0.27 6.81
CA ALA A 65 -2.35 -1.04 6.42
C ALA A 65 -3.45 -0.16 5.81
N ASP A 66 -3.74 1.01 6.38
CA ASP A 66 -4.77 1.91 5.85
C ASP A 66 -4.35 2.61 4.55
N GLU A 67 -3.04 2.87 4.36
CA GLU A 67 -2.50 3.37 3.09
C GLU A 67 -2.60 2.30 2.00
N ASP A 68 -2.33 1.04 2.35
CA ASP A 68 -2.45 -0.11 1.45
C ASP A 68 -3.91 -0.35 1.05
N GLU A 69 -4.84 -0.34 2.01
CA GLU A 69 -6.28 -0.46 1.75
C GLU A 69 -6.76 0.63 0.80
N ARG A 70 -6.45 1.90 1.08
CA ARG A 70 -6.86 3.03 0.23
C ARG A 70 -6.31 2.92 -1.19
N ASP A 71 -5.04 2.56 -1.34
CA ASP A 71 -4.41 2.46 -2.66
C ASP A 71 -4.92 1.27 -3.46
N LEU A 72 -5.06 0.09 -2.83
CA LEU A 72 -5.60 -1.10 -3.49
C LEU A 72 -7.08 -0.92 -3.84
N ASN A 73 -7.87 -0.28 -2.97
CA ASN A 73 -9.26 0.06 -3.27
C ASN A 73 -9.37 1.04 -4.44
N ARG A 74 -8.52 2.07 -4.48
CA ARG A 74 -8.56 3.08 -5.55
C ARG A 74 -8.15 2.50 -6.91
N GLU A 75 -7.07 1.71 -6.95
CA GLU A 75 -6.46 1.29 -8.21
C GLU A 75 -6.94 -0.10 -8.69
N CYS A 76 -7.27 -1.03 -7.79
CA CYS A 76 -7.59 -2.43 -8.14
C CYS A 76 -9.10 -2.72 -8.16
N LEU A 77 -9.88 -2.25 -7.18
CA LEU A 77 -11.33 -2.54 -7.13
C LEU A 77 -12.10 -2.16 -8.41
N PRO A 78 -11.83 -1.02 -9.09
CA PRO A 78 -12.57 -0.67 -10.31
C PRO A 78 -12.46 -1.72 -11.43
N LYS A 79 -11.39 -2.52 -11.43
CA LYS A 79 -11.14 -3.54 -12.46
C LYS A 79 -11.42 -4.97 -11.97
N TRP A 80 -11.25 -5.24 -10.68
CA TRP A 80 -11.22 -6.62 -10.16
C TRP A 80 -12.40 -6.97 -9.25
N LYS A 81 -13.31 -6.04 -8.97
CA LYS A 81 -14.49 -6.32 -8.15
C LYS A 81 -15.29 -7.51 -8.71
N GLY A 82 -15.62 -8.46 -7.84
CA GLY A 82 -16.34 -9.69 -8.18
C GLY A 82 -15.52 -10.74 -8.93
N ARG A 83 -14.25 -10.47 -9.27
CA ARG A 83 -13.36 -11.47 -9.88
C ARG A 83 -12.74 -12.34 -8.81
N ASP A 84 -12.61 -13.64 -9.11
CA ASP A 84 -11.89 -14.59 -8.28
C ASP A 84 -10.38 -14.32 -8.36
N VAL A 85 -9.72 -14.20 -7.21
CA VAL A 85 -8.28 -13.95 -7.10
C VAL A 85 -7.43 -15.02 -7.82
N ALA A 86 -7.90 -16.26 -7.91
CA ALA A 86 -7.21 -17.35 -8.59
C ALA A 86 -7.21 -17.21 -10.12
N THR A 87 -8.11 -16.39 -10.67
CA THR A 87 -8.21 -16.15 -12.12
C THR A 87 -7.37 -14.95 -12.59
N LEU A 88 -6.85 -14.15 -11.66
CA LEU A 88 -6.07 -12.95 -11.97
C LEU A 88 -4.66 -13.34 -12.44
N THR A 89 -4.25 -12.72 -13.54
CA THR A 89 -2.97 -13.00 -14.21
C THR A 89 -2.01 -11.82 -14.10
N ASN A 90 -0.78 -12.00 -14.58
CA ASN A 90 0.16 -10.89 -14.67
C ASN A 90 -0.33 -9.79 -15.61
N ALA A 91 -1.09 -10.12 -16.66
CA ALA A 91 -1.63 -9.15 -17.59
C ALA A 91 -2.66 -8.23 -16.89
N ASP A 92 -3.52 -8.79 -16.03
CA ASP A 92 -4.47 -8.00 -15.23
C ASP A 92 -3.74 -7.04 -14.29
N ILE A 93 -2.61 -7.46 -13.71
CA ILE A 93 -1.75 -6.59 -12.89
C ILE A 93 -1.20 -5.44 -13.72
N MET A 94 -0.66 -5.72 -14.91
CA MET A 94 -0.12 -4.67 -15.77
C MET A 94 -1.22 -3.69 -16.24
N GLU A 95 -2.45 -4.16 -16.43
CA GLU A 95 -3.60 -3.33 -16.76
C GLU A 95 -3.93 -2.29 -15.67
N VAL A 96 -3.62 -2.58 -14.40
CA VAL A 96 -3.72 -1.60 -13.29
C VAL A 96 -2.54 -0.64 -13.30
N VAL A 97 -1.32 -1.16 -13.53
CA VAL A 97 -0.09 -0.42 -13.27
C VAL A 97 0.31 0.49 -14.44
N GLU A 98 0.12 0.07 -15.68
CA GLU A 98 0.53 0.83 -16.87
C GLU A 98 -0.18 2.19 -17.01
N PRO A 99 -1.49 2.33 -16.74
CA PRO A 99 -2.14 3.64 -16.76
C PRO A 99 -1.57 4.64 -15.74
N ILE A 100 -1.12 4.15 -14.58
CA ILE A 100 -0.50 4.98 -13.54
C ILE A 100 0.89 5.43 -13.98
N TYR A 101 1.62 4.58 -14.71
CA TYR A 101 2.89 4.97 -15.31
C TYR A 101 2.69 5.99 -16.44
N ALA A 102 1.71 5.75 -17.32
CA ALA A 102 1.42 6.61 -18.47
C ALA A 102 1.08 8.06 -18.10
N ARG A 103 0.50 8.30 -16.91
CA ARG A 103 0.26 9.66 -16.36
C ARG A 103 1.50 10.34 -15.75
N GLY A 104 2.70 9.76 -15.93
CA GLY A 104 3.96 10.29 -15.39
C GLY A 104 4.22 9.93 -13.92
N ALA A 105 3.39 9.09 -13.29
CA ALA A 105 3.50 8.76 -11.87
C ALA A 105 4.30 7.47 -11.62
N GLN A 106 5.51 7.37 -12.17
CA GLN A 106 6.36 6.16 -12.12
C GLN A 106 6.54 5.59 -10.71
N ARG A 107 6.85 6.45 -9.73
CA ARG A 107 7.04 6.01 -8.33
C ARG A 107 5.77 5.42 -7.74
N GLN A 108 4.61 5.98 -8.09
CA GLN A 108 3.31 5.47 -7.66
C GLN A 108 3.01 4.13 -8.33
N ALA A 109 3.27 3.99 -9.63
CA ALA A 109 3.13 2.73 -10.37
C ALA A 109 3.97 1.60 -9.75
N LEU A 110 5.23 1.88 -9.39
CA LEU A 110 6.09 0.92 -8.72
C LEU A 110 5.65 0.60 -7.28
N ASN A 111 5.07 1.57 -6.57
CA ASN A 111 4.52 1.33 -5.24
C ASN A 111 3.28 0.43 -5.29
N ILE A 112 2.33 0.71 -6.18
CA ILE A 112 1.12 -0.12 -6.30
C ILE A 112 1.47 -1.53 -6.78
N ALA A 113 2.41 -1.69 -7.72
CA ALA A 113 2.88 -3.01 -8.15
C ALA A 113 3.46 -3.81 -6.98
N GLN A 114 4.24 -3.18 -6.10
CA GLN A 114 4.76 -3.82 -4.89
C GLN A 114 3.64 -4.21 -3.91
N LYS A 115 2.63 -3.36 -3.73
CA LYS A 115 1.46 -3.65 -2.87
C LYS A 115 0.67 -4.83 -3.42
N ILE A 116 0.40 -4.87 -4.72
CA ILE A 116 -0.25 -5.98 -5.41
C ILE A 116 0.57 -7.27 -5.25
N GLY A 117 1.89 -7.20 -5.44
CA GLY A 117 2.78 -8.36 -5.22
C GLY A 117 2.74 -8.88 -3.79
N THR A 118 2.67 -7.98 -2.80
CA THR A 118 2.55 -8.34 -1.38
C THR A 118 1.19 -9.00 -1.09
N PHE A 119 0.11 -8.46 -1.65
CA PHE A 119 -1.23 -9.05 -1.56
C PHE A 119 -1.26 -10.48 -2.11
N PHE A 120 -0.78 -10.69 -3.35
CA PHE A 120 -0.76 -12.02 -3.93
C PHE A 120 0.24 -12.98 -3.26
N GLY A 121 1.32 -12.47 -2.67
CA GLY A 121 2.19 -13.28 -1.81
C GLY A 121 1.44 -13.81 -0.60
N TRP A 122 0.68 -12.93 0.08
CA TRP A 122 -0.17 -13.33 1.19
C TRP A 122 -1.26 -14.33 0.78
N CYS A 123 -1.86 -14.18 -0.42
CA CYS A 123 -2.82 -15.16 -0.94
C CYS A 123 -2.22 -16.55 -1.16
N VAL A 124 -0.91 -16.64 -1.48
CA VAL A 124 -0.20 -17.92 -1.55
C VAL A 124 -0.01 -18.50 -0.15
N ASP A 125 0.42 -17.66 0.81
CA ASP A 125 0.66 -18.09 2.19
C ASP A 125 -0.62 -18.57 2.90
N ASP A 126 -1.79 -18.07 2.50
CA ASP A 126 -3.11 -18.45 3.03
C ASP A 126 -3.81 -19.54 2.18
N ASP A 127 -3.05 -20.23 1.31
CA ASP A 127 -3.51 -21.31 0.42
C ASP A 127 -4.71 -20.96 -0.50
N LEU A 128 -4.94 -19.68 -0.77
CA LEU A 128 -6.01 -19.21 -1.66
C LEU A 128 -5.65 -19.40 -3.13
N ILE A 129 -4.35 -19.33 -3.45
CA ILE A 129 -3.79 -19.56 -4.80
C ILE A 129 -2.49 -20.35 -4.71
N THR A 130 -2.22 -21.19 -5.70
CA THR A 130 -1.00 -22.02 -5.72
C THR A 130 0.27 -21.21 -6.02
N ALA A 131 0.16 -20.13 -6.78
CA ALA A 131 1.31 -19.31 -7.15
C ALA A 131 0.90 -17.87 -7.42
N SER A 132 1.75 -16.92 -7.03
CA SER A 132 1.52 -15.50 -7.29
C SER A 132 1.60 -15.19 -8.79
N PRO A 133 0.60 -14.49 -9.38
CA PRO A 133 0.67 -13.98 -10.75
C PRO A 133 1.62 -12.79 -10.89
N PHE A 134 2.12 -12.23 -9.79
CA PHE A 134 3.04 -11.09 -9.83
C PHE A 134 4.40 -11.47 -10.43
N ARG A 135 4.92 -10.64 -11.32
CA ARG A 135 6.22 -10.83 -12.01
C ARG A 135 7.07 -9.57 -11.86
N ALA A 136 7.87 -9.49 -10.81
CA ALA A 136 8.71 -8.32 -10.51
C ALA A 136 9.62 -7.91 -11.68
N LYS A 137 10.21 -8.88 -12.40
CA LYS A 137 11.05 -8.61 -13.58
C LYS A 137 10.27 -7.88 -14.68
N LYS A 138 9.02 -8.28 -14.94
CA LYS A 138 8.16 -7.66 -15.96
C LYS A 138 7.85 -6.21 -15.61
N VAL A 139 7.45 -5.96 -14.36
CA VAL A 139 7.20 -4.60 -13.84
C VAL A 139 8.43 -3.72 -14.02
N ARG A 140 9.62 -4.22 -13.64
CA ARG A 140 10.88 -3.48 -13.79
C ARG A 140 11.20 -3.17 -15.25
N THR A 141 11.02 -4.13 -16.16
CA THR A 141 11.29 -3.91 -17.59
C THR A 141 10.30 -2.94 -18.25
N THR A 142 9.06 -2.86 -17.76
CA THR A 142 8.04 -1.96 -18.33
C THR A 142 8.11 -0.54 -17.75
N ILE A 143 8.36 -0.40 -16.45
CA ILE A 143 8.24 0.88 -15.72
C ILE A 143 9.60 1.47 -15.33
N GLY A 144 10.65 0.65 -15.32
CA GLY A 144 11.97 1.02 -14.81
C GLY A 144 12.12 0.84 -13.30
N GLU A 145 13.12 1.50 -12.73
CA GLU A 145 13.47 1.41 -11.31
C GLU A 145 13.12 2.70 -10.55
N LYS A 146 13.01 2.62 -9.23
CA LYS A 146 12.81 3.82 -8.40
C LYS A 146 14.13 4.58 -8.33
N GLY A 147 14.26 5.66 -9.11
CA GLY A 147 15.39 6.58 -8.97
C GLY A 147 15.48 7.17 -7.56
N SER A 148 16.71 7.32 -7.06
CA SER A 148 17.00 8.19 -5.93
C SER A 148 16.77 9.65 -6.34
N ARG A 149 16.46 10.51 -5.36
CA ARG A 149 16.54 11.95 -5.56
C ARG A 149 17.99 12.32 -5.24
N ASP A 150 18.72 12.77 -6.24
CA ASP A 150 20.16 13.08 -6.07
C ASP A 150 20.38 14.57 -5.78
N ARG A 151 19.36 15.42 -5.99
CA ARG A 151 19.45 16.85 -5.69
C ARG A 151 19.48 17.07 -4.17
N VAL A 152 20.54 17.68 -3.70
CA VAL A 152 20.70 18.24 -2.36
C VAL A 152 20.73 19.77 -2.42
N LEU A 153 20.49 20.44 -1.29
CA LEU A 153 20.68 21.89 -1.21
C LEU A 153 22.18 22.21 -1.30
N THR A 154 22.52 23.20 -2.11
CA THR A 154 23.87 23.79 -2.15
C THR A 154 24.09 24.70 -0.93
N ASP A 155 25.35 24.99 -0.59
CA ASP A 155 25.68 25.91 0.51
C ASP A 155 25.02 27.28 0.36
N ALA A 156 24.93 27.79 -0.88
CA ALA A 156 24.25 29.04 -1.18
C ALA A 156 22.74 28.96 -0.90
N GLU A 157 22.09 27.86 -1.26
CA GLU A 157 20.67 27.63 -0.96
C GLU A 157 20.41 27.43 0.54
N ILE A 158 21.33 26.77 1.25
CA ILE A 158 21.29 26.63 2.71
C ILE A 158 21.40 28.02 3.37
N GLY A 159 22.34 28.86 2.92
CA GLY A 159 22.49 30.23 3.39
C GLY A 159 21.27 31.10 3.10
N ALA A 160 20.66 30.95 1.92
CA ALA A 160 19.41 31.62 1.56
C ALA A 160 18.25 31.17 2.47
N LEU A 161 18.11 29.86 2.71
CA LEU A 161 17.10 29.32 3.64
C LEU A 161 17.32 29.81 5.07
N TRP A 162 18.57 29.87 5.53
CA TRP A 162 18.92 30.39 6.86
C TRP A 162 18.51 31.86 7.02
N THR A 163 18.74 32.66 5.97
CA THR A 163 18.37 34.08 5.93
C THR A 163 16.86 34.25 5.89
N ALA A 164 16.16 33.48 5.05
CA ALA A 164 14.71 33.53 4.93
C ALA A 164 13.99 33.16 6.24
N THR A 165 14.58 32.27 7.04
CA THR A 165 14.06 31.86 8.35
C THR A 165 14.44 32.80 9.50
N ALA A 166 15.04 33.97 9.22
CA ALA A 166 15.38 34.95 10.24
C ALA A 166 14.15 35.64 10.87
N ALA A 167 12.99 35.56 10.22
CA ALA A 167 11.72 36.10 10.69
C ALA A 167 11.27 35.49 12.03
N GLY A 168 11.67 34.24 12.31
CA GLY A 168 11.50 33.62 13.62
C GLY A 168 10.08 33.11 13.92
N ASP A 169 9.27 32.86 12.89
CA ASP A 169 8.00 32.16 13.04
C ASP A 169 8.18 30.66 13.36
N VAL A 170 7.08 29.95 13.62
CA VAL A 170 7.10 28.54 13.98
C VAL A 170 7.77 27.69 12.89
N TYR A 171 7.52 27.99 11.61
CA TYR A 171 8.13 27.27 10.50
C TYR A 171 9.63 27.53 10.40
N SER A 172 10.06 28.76 10.66
CA SER A 172 11.47 29.16 10.71
C SER A 172 12.23 28.37 11.76
N ALA A 173 11.66 28.21 12.95
CA ALA A 173 12.27 27.40 14.01
C ALA A 173 12.41 25.93 13.56
N VAL A 174 11.38 25.35 12.95
CA VAL A 174 11.43 23.96 12.44
C VAL A 174 12.51 23.80 11.38
N TYR A 175 12.58 24.66 10.36
CA TYR A 175 13.58 24.55 9.29
C TYR A 175 15.01 24.72 9.82
N ARG A 176 15.24 25.64 10.76
CA ARG A 176 16.55 25.82 11.39
C ARG A 176 16.94 24.61 12.21
N LEU A 177 16.02 24.04 13.00
CA LEU A 177 16.27 22.81 13.74
C LEU A 177 16.59 21.64 12.79
N LEU A 178 15.92 21.53 11.65
CA LEU A 178 16.23 20.50 10.64
C LEU A 178 17.64 20.67 10.08
N LEU A 179 18.06 21.90 9.77
CA LEU A 179 19.43 22.17 9.30
C LEU A 179 20.48 21.87 10.37
N LEU A 180 20.22 22.22 11.63
CA LEU A 180 21.17 22.06 12.73
C LEU A 180 21.29 20.62 13.23
N THR A 181 20.21 19.83 13.14
CA THR A 181 20.14 18.50 13.75
C THR A 181 20.13 17.35 12.75
N GLY A 182 19.86 17.63 11.47
CA GLY A 182 19.72 16.63 10.41
C GLY A 182 18.58 15.63 10.64
N GLN A 183 17.65 15.91 11.55
CA GLN A 183 16.54 15.01 11.86
C GLN A 183 15.43 15.08 10.81
N ARG A 184 14.49 14.13 10.88
CA ARG A 184 13.35 14.12 9.95
C ARG A 184 12.38 15.23 10.31
N LEU A 185 11.69 15.76 9.29
CA LEU A 185 10.65 16.78 9.47
C LEU A 185 9.65 16.41 10.57
N ASN A 186 9.11 15.19 10.55
CA ASN A 186 8.12 14.78 11.55
C ASN A 186 8.72 14.59 12.94
N ASP A 187 10.00 14.22 13.05
CA ASP A 187 10.67 14.05 14.34
C ASP A 187 10.82 15.42 15.04
N ILE A 188 11.10 16.48 14.27
CA ILE A 188 11.19 17.86 14.79
C ILE A 188 9.82 18.51 14.94
N ALA A 189 8.95 18.42 13.93
CA ALA A 189 7.67 19.11 13.90
C ALA A 189 6.67 18.60 14.94
N GLN A 190 6.87 17.38 15.45
CA GLN A 190 6.05 16.81 16.53
C GLN A 190 6.77 16.85 17.88
N ALA A 191 8.00 17.35 17.94
CA ALA A 191 8.75 17.41 19.19
C ALA A 191 7.98 18.22 20.26
N SER A 192 7.98 17.70 21.48
CA SER A 192 7.35 18.32 22.65
C SER A 192 8.41 18.80 23.64
N TRP A 193 8.05 19.76 24.48
CA TRP A 193 9.00 20.32 25.46
C TRP A 193 9.51 19.28 26.46
N SER A 194 8.71 18.27 26.80
CA SER A 194 9.14 17.17 27.68
C SER A 194 10.23 16.28 27.07
N GLU A 195 10.46 16.38 25.75
CA GLU A 195 11.52 15.66 25.05
C GLU A 195 12.83 16.44 25.00
N VAL A 196 12.83 17.71 25.43
CA VAL A 196 14.01 18.59 25.41
C VAL A 196 14.59 18.70 26.82
N ASP A 197 15.83 18.25 26.98
CA ASP A 197 16.65 18.49 28.17
C ASP A 197 17.59 19.66 27.87
N VAL A 198 17.29 20.82 28.47
CA VAL A 198 18.05 22.06 28.24
C VAL A 198 19.41 22.00 28.92
N ASP A 199 19.52 21.33 30.07
CA ASP A 199 20.75 21.25 30.85
C ASP A 199 21.75 20.32 30.15
N ARG A 200 21.26 19.20 29.62
CA ARG A 200 22.06 18.27 28.82
C ARG A 200 22.20 18.70 27.36
N LYS A 201 21.49 19.74 26.93
CA LYS A 201 21.40 20.20 25.53
C LYS A 201 21.04 19.05 24.58
N THR A 202 19.97 18.32 24.89
CA THR A 202 19.53 17.17 24.07
C THR A 202 18.04 17.19 23.77
N LEU A 203 17.66 16.72 22.58
CA LEU A 203 16.29 16.34 22.22
C LEU A 203 16.21 14.82 22.13
N THR A 204 15.27 14.20 22.84
CA THR A 204 15.05 12.75 22.79
C THR A 204 13.81 12.45 21.96
N VAL A 205 13.98 11.88 20.76
CA VAL A 205 12.87 11.43 19.93
C VAL A 205 12.45 10.03 20.40
N PRO A 206 11.21 9.83 20.89
CA PRO A 206 10.80 8.55 21.47
C PRO A 206 10.75 7.42 20.45
N ALA A 207 11.00 6.20 20.93
CA ALA A 207 10.90 4.94 20.18
C ALA A 207 9.58 4.79 19.42
N ALA A 208 8.47 5.26 19.99
CA ALA A 208 7.14 5.21 19.38
C ALA A 208 7.06 5.96 18.04
N ARG A 209 7.89 7.00 17.85
CA ARG A 209 7.93 7.81 16.62
C ARG A 209 9.16 7.54 15.78
N PHE A 210 10.25 7.12 16.40
CA PHE A 210 11.51 6.93 15.71
C PHE A 210 11.53 5.64 14.89
N LYS A 211 12.06 5.73 13.67
CA LYS A 211 11.99 4.64 12.67
C LYS A 211 12.58 3.31 13.13
N SER A 212 13.56 3.32 14.04
CA SER A 212 14.22 2.10 14.53
C SER A 212 13.56 1.47 15.76
N GLY A 213 12.47 2.06 16.29
CA GLY A 213 11.80 1.57 17.49
C GLY A 213 12.62 1.73 18.78
N ARG A 214 13.62 2.61 18.78
CA ARG A 214 14.43 2.97 19.96
C ARG A 214 14.46 4.48 20.12
N ASP A 215 14.56 4.93 21.37
CA ASP A 215 14.76 6.34 21.67
C ASP A 215 16.03 6.83 20.98
N HIS A 216 15.93 8.01 20.37
CA HIS A 216 17.02 8.63 19.64
C HIS A 216 17.37 9.97 20.25
N VAL A 217 18.53 10.04 20.88
CA VAL A 217 19.03 11.25 21.54
C VAL A 217 19.82 12.09 20.53
N VAL A 218 19.38 13.33 20.36
CA VAL A 218 19.91 14.30 19.40
C VAL A 218 20.60 15.42 20.19
N PRO A 219 21.92 15.61 20.04
CA PRO A 219 22.60 16.77 20.62
C PRO A 219 22.09 18.08 20.01
N LEU A 220 21.88 19.09 20.85
CA LEU A 220 21.44 20.42 20.47
C LEU A 220 22.58 21.41 20.62
N THR A 221 22.80 22.21 19.57
CA THR A 221 23.69 23.36 19.63
C THR A 221 23.04 24.51 20.40
N GLU A 222 23.84 25.50 20.82
CA GLU A 222 23.31 26.70 21.47
C GLU A 222 22.33 27.45 20.56
N GLU A 223 22.61 27.49 19.26
CA GLU A 223 21.73 28.06 18.24
C GLU A 223 20.38 27.32 18.16
N ALA A 224 20.37 25.99 18.30
CA ALA A 224 19.14 25.20 18.32
C ALA A 224 18.27 25.54 19.54
N LEU A 225 18.90 25.72 20.71
CA LEU A 225 18.21 26.12 21.94
C LEU A 225 17.75 27.59 21.93
N PHE A 226 18.45 28.46 21.20
CA PHE A 226 18.16 29.90 21.13
C PHE A 226 16.90 30.24 20.33
N SER A 227 16.48 29.37 19.41
CA SER A 227 15.22 29.48 18.65
C SER A 227 13.95 29.65 19.51
N ARG A 228 14.07 29.41 20.82
CA ARG A 228 13.07 29.61 21.89
C ARG A 228 12.63 31.06 22.12
N ARG A 229 13.46 32.08 21.86
CA ARG A 229 13.35 33.38 22.57
C ARG A 229 12.49 34.48 21.91
N ARG A 230 11.77 34.26 20.80
CA ARG A 230 11.05 35.34 20.10
C ARG A 230 9.52 35.23 20.04
N GLY A 231 8.92 34.25 20.70
CA GLY A 231 7.46 34.16 20.85
C GLY A 231 7.07 34.40 22.31
N THR A 232 6.53 35.59 22.58
CA THR A 232 5.61 35.93 23.68
C THR A 232 5.77 35.22 25.04
N GLY A 233 6.12 36.02 26.06
CA GLY A 233 5.55 35.93 27.41
C GLY A 233 5.75 34.63 28.17
N ASP A 234 6.58 34.70 29.19
CA ASP A 234 6.34 34.08 30.50
C ASP A 234 5.63 32.71 30.49
N ASP A 235 6.44 31.65 30.46
CA ASP A 235 6.15 30.43 31.21
C ASP A 235 7.41 29.56 31.25
N ARG A 236 8.15 29.69 32.35
CA ARG A 236 8.88 28.60 32.98
C ARG A 236 8.37 28.54 34.43
N PRO A 237 8.29 27.33 35.02
CA PRO A 237 7.39 26.99 36.12
C PRO A 237 7.47 27.95 37.32
#